data_AF-A0A7C5LVZ8-F1
#
_entry.id   AF-A0A7C5LVZ8-F1
#
_cell.length_a   1.000
_cell.length_b   1.000
_cell.length_c   1.000
_cell.angle_alpha   90.00
_cell.angle_beta   90.00
_cell.angle_gamma   90.00
#
_symmetry.space_group_name_H-M   'P 1'
#
loop_
_entity.id
_entity.type
_entity.pdbx_description
1 polymer ?
#
loop_
_entity_poly.entity_id
_entity_poly.type
_entity_poly.pdbx_seq_one_letter_code
_entity_poly.pdbx_strand_id
1 'polypeptide(L)'
;MRRVARTVPAPDDLIEKGGAELQKARAHYATDPPPKKSYAFKTYKLRSVKDALEAMFHGKCAYCETFYASTQPLDVEHFRPKGAVADADG
;
A
#
# COMPACT_ATOMS: atom_id res chain seq x y z
N MET A 1 14.94 -3.17 7.29
CA MET A 1 13.69 -2.42 7.51
C MET A 1 13.39 -2.40 9.00
N ARG A 2 13.43 -1.22 9.62
CA ARG A 2 12.98 -1.05 11.01
C ARG A 2 11.54 -1.54 11.18
N ARG A 3 11.24 -2.18 12.31
CA ARG A 3 9.86 -2.47 12.72
C ARG A 3 9.14 -1.15 13.03
N VAL A 4 8.16 -0.80 12.21
CA VAL A 4 7.29 0.37 12.45
C VAL A 4 6.06 -0.09 13.23
N ALA A 5 5.82 0.55 14.38
CA ALA A 5 4.62 0.30 15.17
C ALA A 5 3.42 0.97 14.49
N ARG A 6 2.31 0.24 14.35
CA ARG A 6 1.06 0.75 13.75
C ARG A 6 0.27 1.55 14.78
N THR A 7 0.81 2.68 15.19
CA THR A 7 0.23 3.53 16.25
C THR A 7 -0.85 4.47 15.73
N VAL A 8 -0.87 4.76 14.44
CA VAL A 8 -1.86 5.64 13.80
C VAL A 8 -2.99 4.78 13.22
N PRO A 9 -4.26 5.08 13.52
CA PRO A 9 -5.38 4.36 12.93
C PRO A 9 -5.41 4.56 11.40
N ALA A 10 -5.94 3.57 10.68
CA ALA A 10 -6.12 3.71 9.24
C ALA A 10 -7.12 4.84 8.95
N PRO A 11 -6.88 5.69 7.93
CA PRO A 11 -7.83 6.73 7.57
C PRO A 11 -9.19 6.16 7.17
N ASP A 12 -10.29 6.80 7.57
CA ASP A 12 -11.66 6.32 7.29
C ASP A 12 -11.92 6.14 5.78
N ASP A 13 -11.40 7.07 4.96
CA ASP A 13 -11.41 6.98 3.50
C ASP A 13 -10.81 5.68 2.96
N LEU A 14 -9.71 5.21 3.57
CA LEU A 14 -9.03 3.99 3.15
C LEU A 14 -9.85 2.77 3.57
N ILE A 15 -10.50 2.80 4.73
CA ILE A 15 -11.34 1.70 5.21
C ILE A 15 -12.53 1.50 4.27
N GLU A 16 -13.24 2.59 3.96
CA GLU A 16 -14.44 2.55 3.12
C GLU A 16 -14.10 2.19 1.66
N LYS A 17 -13.21 2.95 1.03
CA LYS A 17 -12.86 2.76 -0.40
C LYS A 17 -12.01 1.52 -0.61
N GLY A 18 -11.15 1.20 0.35
CA GLY A 18 -10.28 0.01 0.30
C GLY A 18 -11.07 -1.27 0.43
N GLY A 19 -12.13 -1.30 1.25
CA GLY A 19 -13.05 -2.44 1.33
C GLY A 19 -13.72 -2.73 -0.01
N ALA A 20 -14.26 -1.70 -0.68
CA ALA A 20 -14.87 -1.84 -2.00
C ALA A 20 -13.84 -2.24 -3.09
N GLU A 21 -12.63 -1.68 -3.04
CA GLU A 21 -11.55 -2.03 -3.97
C GLU A 21 -11.08 -3.49 -3.78
N LEU A 22 -10.99 -3.97 -2.53
CA LEU A 22 -10.61 -5.35 -2.23
C LEU A 22 -11.61 -6.36 -2.82
N GLN A 23 -12.91 -6.08 -2.73
CA GLN A 23 -13.92 -6.96 -3.33
C GLN A 23 -13.79 -7.03 -4.85
N LYS A 24 -13.54 -5.88 -5.51
CA LYS A 24 -13.29 -5.82 -6.95
C LYS A 24 -12.01 -6.56 -7.35
N ALA A 25 -10.95 -6.42 -6.56
CA ALA A 25 -9.70 -7.15 -6.79
C ALA A 25 -9.91 -8.66 -6.67
N ARG A 26 -10.61 -9.12 -5.63
CA ARG A 26 -10.95 -10.55 -5.46
C ARG A 26 -11.75 -11.09 -6.65
N ALA A 27 -12.77 -10.36 -7.10
CA ALA A 27 -13.56 -10.75 -8.26
C ALA A 27 -12.71 -10.81 -9.55
N HIS A 28 -11.78 -9.86 -9.74
CA HIS A 28 -10.87 -9.84 -10.89
C HIS A 28 -9.96 -11.08 -10.93
N TYR A 29 -9.37 -11.47 -9.79
CA TYR A 29 -8.50 -12.65 -9.74
C TYR A 29 -9.25 -13.99 -9.65
N ALA A 30 -10.55 -13.97 -9.35
CA ALA A 30 -11.39 -15.17 -9.30
C ALA A 30 -11.88 -15.65 -10.68
N THR A 31 -11.55 -14.95 -11.78
CA THR A 31 -11.95 -15.37 -13.14
C THR A 31 -11.11 -16.53 -13.65
N ASP A 32 -11.73 -17.46 -14.36
CA ASP A 32 -11.07 -18.56 -15.07
C ASP A 32 -11.24 -18.38 -16.60
N PRO A 33 -10.17 -18.21 -17.40
CA PRO A 33 -8.76 -18.23 -17.02
C PRO A 33 -8.32 -16.98 -16.24
N PRO A 34 -7.24 -17.07 -15.43
CA PRO A 34 -6.74 -15.96 -14.64
C PRO A 34 -6.33 -14.79 -15.55
N PRO A 35 -6.61 -13.55 -15.14
CA PRO A 35 -6.33 -12.38 -15.96
C PRO A 35 -4.81 -12.19 -16.09
N LYS A 36 -4.33 -12.02 -17.32
CA LYS A 36 -2.90 -11.72 -17.60
C LYS A 36 -2.46 -10.37 -17.05
N LYS A 37 -3.40 -9.45 -16.79
CA LYS A 37 -3.13 -8.09 -16.29
C LYS A 37 -3.47 -8.01 -14.80
N SER A 38 -2.58 -7.37 -14.04
CA SER A 38 -2.80 -7.09 -12.62
C SER A 38 -3.92 -6.07 -12.41
N TYR A 39 -4.60 -6.18 -11.27
CA TYR A 39 -5.62 -5.22 -10.87
C TYR A 39 -5.00 -3.85 -10.57
N ALA A 40 -5.64 -2.79 -11.06
CA ALA A 40 -5.16 -1.43 -10.90
C ALA A 40 -5.65 -0.80 -9.58
N PHE A 41 -4.89 -0.99 -8.50
CA PHE A 41 -5.14 -0.35 -7.22
C PHE A 41 -4.93 1.17 -7.30
N LYS A 42 -5.87 1.93 -6.74
CA LYS A 42 -5.86 3.41 -6.70
C LYS A 42 -6.02 3.95 -5.28
N THR A 43 -6.68 3.21 -4.38
CA THR A 43 -7.03 3.72 -3.04
C THR A 43 -5.79 4.05 -2.19
N TYR A 44 -4.70 3.30 -2.33
CA TYR A 44 -3.44 3.58 -1.62
C TYR A 44 -2.81 4.94 -1.97
N LYS A 45 -3.19 5.55 -3.10
CA LYS A 45 -2.65 6.84 -3.56
C LYS A 45 -3.35 8.04 -2.92
N LEU A 46 -4.39 7.83 -2.13
CA LEU A 46 -5.12 8.89 -1.45
C LEU A 46 -4.19 9.72 -0.55
N ARG A 47 -4.47 11.03 -0.45
CA ARG A 47 -3.65 11.94 0.36
C ARG A 47 -3.66 11.55 1.83
N SER A 48 -4.81 11.16 2.36
CA SER A 48 -4.98 10.69 3.74
C SER A 48 -4.09 9.48 4.07
N VAL A 49 -3.88 8.58 3.11
CA VAL A 49 -2.96 7.44 3.26
C VAL A 49 -1.52 7.90 3.31
N LYS A 50 -1.13 8.85 2.45
CA LYS A 50 0.23 9.43 2.46
C LYS A 50 0.54 10.13 3.77
N ASP A 51 -0.39 10.92 4.30
CA ASP A 51 -0.22 11.66 5.56
C ASP A 51 -0.09 10.70 6.76
N ALA A 52 -0.92 9.64 6.80
CA ALA A 52 -0.82 8.62 7.83
C ALA A 52 0.51 7.85 7.76
N LEU A 53 1.00 7.54 6.55
CA LEU A 53 2.31 6.90 6.36
C LEU A 53 3.45 7.83 6.79
N GLU A 54 3.41 9.11 6.42
CA GLU A 54 4.42 10.09 6.83
C GLU A 54 4.52 10.17 8.37
N ALA A 55 3.37 10.23 9.05
CA ALA A 55 3.30 10.22 10.51
C ALA A 55 3.87 8.93 11.12
N MET A 56 3.51 7.76 10.58
CA MET A 56 4.00 6.45 11.07
C MET A 56 5.51 6.28 10.88
N PHE A 57 6.07 6.80 9.79
CA PHE A 57 7.50 6.70 9.48
C PHE A 57 8.31 7.90 10.00
N HIS A 58 7.68 8.84 10.70
CA HIS A 58 8.30 10.06 11.22
C HIS A 58 9.06 10.86 10.14
N GLY A 59 8.49 10.92 8.92
CA GLY A 59 9.11 11.61 7.79
C GLY A 59 10.40 10.96 7.27
N LYS A 60 10.63 9.67 7.54
CA LYS A 60 11.79 8.89 7.06
C LYS A 60 11.43 7.84 6.03
N CYS A 61 12.37 7.54 5.14
CA CYS A 61 12.22 6.46 4.17
C CYS A 61 12.20 5.07 4.79
N ALA A 62 11.23 4.23 4.39
CA ALA A 62 11.10 2.85 4.86
C ALA A 62 12.29 1.94 4.49
N TYR A 63 13.03 2.29 3.43
CA TYR A 63 14.15 1.51 2.90
C TYR A 63 15.50 2.02 3.43
N CYS A 64 15.80 3.30 3.15
CA CYS A 64 17.10 3.90 3.47
C CYS A 64 17.11 4.73 4.77
N GLU A 65 15.97 4.85 5.45
CA GLU A 65 15.82 5.49 6.78
C GLU A 65 16.25 6.98 6.83
N THR A 66 16.45 7.60 5.66
CA THR A 66 16.80 9.02 5.49
C THR A 66 15.56 9.89 5.51
N PHE A 67 15.65 11.12 6.03
CA PHE A 67 14.54 12.08 6.05
C PHE A 67 14.19 12.56 4.64
N TYR A 68 12.88 12.64 4.35
CA TYR A 68 12.36 13.11 3.06
C TYR A 68 12.49 14.63 2.87
N ALA A 69 12.63 15.38 3.97
CA ALA A 69 12.48 16.84 4.02
C ALA A 69 13.45 17.65 3.13
N SER A 70 14.50 17.03 2.58
CA SER A 70 15.49 17.75 1.78
C SER A 70 15.48 17.47 0.28
N THR A 71 14.82 16.43 -0.23
CA THR A 71 15.15 16.01 -1.61
C THR A 71 14.01 15.55 -2.51
N GLN A 72 12.91 14.94 -2.04
CA GLN A 72 11.90 14.38 -2.96
C GLN A 72 10.46 14.30 -2.38
N PRO A 73 9.42 14.41 -3.23
CA PRO A 73 8.04 14.14 -2.82
C PRO A 73 7.87 12.70 -2.34
N LEU A 74 7.07 12.50 -1.28
CA LEU A 74 6.77 11.17 -0.74
C LEU A 74 6.06 10.29 -1.79
N ASP A 75 6.77 9.26 -2.26
CA ASP A 75 6.19 8.21 -3.09
C ASP A 75 5.83 6.97 -2.27
N VAL A 76 4.76 6.28 -2.69
CA VAL A 76 4.24 5.09 -2.01
C VAL A 76 4.61 3.86 -2.82
N GLU A 77 5.56 3.10 -2.28
CA GLU A 77 6.09 1.90 -2.89
C GLU A 77 5.42 0.60 -2.44
N HIS A 78 5.54 -0.43 -3.28
CA HIS A 78 4.95 -1.75 -3.01
C HIS A 78 5.99 -2.66 -2.35
N PHE A 79 5.85 -2.90 -1.05
CA PHE A 79 6.68 -3.89 -0.36
C PHE A 79 6.51 -5.31 -0.95
N ARG A 80 5.30 -5.66 -1.39
CA ARG A 80 4.99 -6.93 -2.07
C ARG A 80 4.40 -6.65 -3.46
N PRO A 81 4.73 -7.45 -4.49
CA PRO A 81 4.19 -7.29 -5.83
C PRO A 81 2.65 -7.31 -5.86
N LYS A 82 2.06 -6.51 -6.77
CA LYS A 82 0.59 -6.41 -6.93
C LYS A 82 -0.07 -7.67 -7.49
N GLY A 83 0.70 -8.47 -8.25
CA GLY A 83 0.18 -9.60 -9.02
C GLY A 83 0.07 -10.87 -8.19
N ALA A 84 1.19 -11.31 -7.63
CA ALA A 84 1.29 -12.49 -6.78
C ALA A 84 2.63 -12.46 -6.02
N VAL A 85 2.73 -13.24 -4.96
CA VAL A 85 3.99 -13.55 -4.26
C VAL A 85 4.24 -15.03 -4.47
N ALA A 86 5.45 -15.42 -4.87
CA ALA A 86 5.79 -16.82 -5.12
C ALA A 86 5.83 -17.66 -3.83
N ASP A 87 6.22 -17.04 -2.70
CA ASP A 87 6.42 -17.71 -1.41
C ASP A 87 5.25 -17.53 -0.42
N ALA A 88 3.99 -17.61 -0.88
CA ALA A 88 2.82 -17.47 -0.01
C ALA A 88 2.43 -18.76 0.76
N ASP A 89 3.12 -19.87 0.47
CA ASP A 89 2.92 -21.19 1.09
C ASP A 89 3.94 -21.46 2.20
N GLY A 90 3.94 -20.65 3.26
CA GLY A 90 4.81 -20.80 4.43
C GLY A 90 4.08 -20.56 5.74
#